data_AF-A0A2N3DB50-F1
#
_entry.id   AF-A0A2N3DB50-F1
#
_cell.length_a   1.000
_cell.length_b   1.000
_cell.length_c   1.000
_cell.angle_alpha   90.00
_cell.angle_beta   90.00
_cell.angle_gamma   90.00
#
_symmetry.space_group_name_H-M   'P 1'
#
loop_
_entity.id
_entity.type
_entity.pdbx_description
1 polymer ?
#
loop_
_entity_poly.entity_id
_entity_poly.type
_entity_poly.pdbx_seq_one_letter_code
_entity_poly.pdbx_strand_id
1 'polypeptide(L)'
;MAGASFQIRVEGQDAVETRLALLAEKFGDLTPLMETIGMILEVDAQDNFAGEHTPAGIPWPPSIRAMEQGGKTLQDSRRLFLSLTHRATARTAEVGTNVIYAARHNNGFSGTEQVGSHKRIMRQVFGVRLAEPIEVTVGAFTRKANTPAREFLGMSADAREDIADQIATYVGADPE
;
A
#
# COMPACT_ATOMS: atom_id res chain seq x y z
N MET A 1 5.24 -5.76 7.25
CA MET A 1 5.49 -6.54 6.02
C MET A 1 6.72 -5.96 5.32
N ALA A 2 7.39 -6.73 4.45
CA ALA A 2 8.69 -6.31 3.87
C ALA A 2 8.58 -5.27 2.75
N GLY A 3 7.45 -5.19 2.03
CA GLY A 3 7.24 -4.24 0.95
C GLY A 3 6.80 -2.88 1.47
N ALA A 4 5.55 -2.78 1.89
CA ALA A 4 5.00 -1.62 2.60
C ALA A 4 3.93 -2.11 3.59
N SER A 5 3.78 -1.42 4.73
CA SER A 5 2.74 -1.73 5.71
C SER A 5 2.30 -0.51 6.50
N PHE A 6 1.03 -0.49 6.89
CA PHE A 6 0.43 0.43 7.83
C PHE A 6 -0.12 -0.39 9.02
N GLN A 7 0.00 0.12 10.24
CA GLN A 7 -0.33 -0.62 11.45
C GLN A 7 -1.09 0.26 12.44
N ILE A 8 -2.17 -0.27 12.99
CA ILE A 8 -2.88 0.24 14.17
C ILE A 8 -2.50 -0.62 15.38
N ARG A 9 -2.26 0.01 16.53
CA ARG A 9 -1.89 -0.67 17.78
C ARG A 9 -2.63 -0.10 18.98
N VAL A 10 -2.80 -0.95 19.99
CA VAL A 10 -3.45 -0.62 21.28
C VAL A 10 -2.72 0.50 22.04
N GLU A 11 -1.40 0.65 21.86
CA GLU A 11 -0.56 1.61 22.63
C GLU A 11 -0.28 2.92 21.89
N GLY A 12 -1.14 3.27 20.93
CA GLY A 12 -0.94 4.45 20.11
C GLY A 12 -1.60 5.72 20.65
N GLN A 13 -1.49 6.81 19.89
CA GLN A 13 -1.94 8.15 20.30
C GLN A 13 -3.16 8.65 19.52
N ASP A 14 -3.61 7.94 18.49
CA ASP A 14 -4.88 8.25 17.82
C ASP A 14 -6.06 7.92 18.75
N ALA A 15 -7.21 8.58 18.53
CA ALA A 15 -8.44 8.31 19.26
C ALA A 15 -8.90 6.85 19.13
N VAL A 16 -8.70 6.24 17.94
CA VAL A 16 -8.98 4.81 17.72
C VAL A 16 -8.09 3.95 18.63
N GLU A 17 -6.79 4.22 18.65
CA GLU A 17 -5.80 3.47 19.42
C GLU A 17 -6.05 3.58 20.93
N THR A 18 -6.42 4.77 21.40
CA THR A 18 -6.79 5.00 22.80
C THR A 18 -8.02 4.17 23.22
N ARG A 19 -9.02 4.03 22.34
CA ARG A 19 -10.18 3.16 22.61
C ARG A 19 -9.78 1.70 22.65
N LEU A 20 -8.91 1.26 21.73
CA LEU A 20 -8.37 -0.10 21.73
C LEU A 20 -7.57 -0.41 23.00
N ALA A 21 -6.83 0.57 23.56
CA ALA A 21 -6.19 0.48 24.88
C ALA A 21 -7.17 0.07 25.98
N LEU A 22 -8.28 0.79 26.09
CA LEU A 22 -9.31 0.53 27.10
C LEU A 22 -9.96 -0.84 26.92
N LEU A 23 -10.19 -1.26 25.67
CA LEU A 23 -10.73 -2.59 25.39
C LEU A 23 -9.75 -3.71 25.75
N ALA A 24 -8.46 -3.53 25.45
CA ALA A 24 -7.45 -4.52 25.77
C ALA A 24 -7.31 -4.73 27.28
N GLU A 25 -7.47 -3.66 28.07
CA GLU A 25 -7.52 -3.76 29.53
C GLU A 25 -8.76 -4.49 30.05
N LYS A 26 -9.92 -4.30 29.41
CA LYS A 26 -11.18 -4.93 29.84
C LYS A 26 -11.30 -6.40 29.41
N PHE A 27 -10.88 -6.72 28.18
CA PHE A 27 -11.18 -8.00 27.52
C PHE A 27 -9.96 -8.87 27.24
N GLY A 28 -8.75 -8.32 27.34
CA GLY A 28 -7.50 -9.06 27.12
C GLY A 28 -7.22 -9.34 25.64
N ASP A 29 -7.90 -10.34 25.05
CA ASP A 29 -7.66 -10.79 23.67
C ASP A 29 -8.60 -10.11 22.67
N LEU A 30 -8.09 -9.09 21.98
CA LEU A 30 -8.82 -8.38 20.93
C LEU A 30 -8.63 -8.99 19.54
N THR A 31 -8.10 -10.21 19.40
CA THR A 31 -7.83 -10.81 18.08
C THR A 31 -9.05 -10.75 17.14
N PRO A 32 -10.30 -11.07 17.58
CA PRO A 32 -11.46 -10.96 16.71
C PRO A 32 -11.74 -9.53 16.21
N LEU A 33 -11.55 -8.52 17.06
CA LEU A 33 -11.71 -7.11 16.70
C LEU A 33 -10.58 -6.65 15.77
N MET A 34 -9.34 -7.03 16.08
CA MET A 34 -8.16 -6.66 15.29
C MET A 34 -8.19 -7.30 13.90
N GLU A 35 -8.76 -8.50 13.76
CA GLU A 35 -8.99 -9.14 12.46
C GLU A 35 -9.97 -8.30 11.62
N THR A 36 -11.10 -7.88 12.21
CA THR A 36 -12.07 -7.01 11.54
C THR A 36 -11.47 -5.66 11.14
N ILE A 37 -10.68 -5.04 12.02
CA ILE A 37 -9.95 -3.80 11.71
C ILE A 37 -8.96 -4.03 10.56
N GLY A 38 -8.23 -5.15 10.55
CA GLY A 38 -7.34 -5.53 9.47
C GLY A 38 -8.06 -5.65 8.12
N MET A 39 -9.24 -6.28 8.10
CA MET A 39 -10.09 -6.36 6.92
C MET A 39 -10.54 -4.98 6.42
N ILE A 40 -11.00 -4.10 7.32
CA ILE A 40 -11.41 -2.73 6.96
C ILE A 40 -10.25 -1.98 6.30
N LEU A 41 -9.05 -2.04 6.90
CA LEU A 41 -7.87 -1.38 6.35
C LEU A 41 -7.45 -1.97 5.00
N GLU A 42 -7.62 -3.27 4.78
CA GLU A 42 -7.38 -3.90 3.48
C GLU A 42 -8.35 -3.39 2.42
N VAL A 43 -9.65 -3.31 2.75
CA VAL A 43 -10.68 -2.76 1.87
C VAL A 43 -10.39 -1.28 1.56
N ASP A 44 -10.05 -0.47 2.56
CA ASP A 44 -9.69 0.93 2.39
C ASP A 44 -8.51 1.10 1.41
N ALA A 45 -7.47 0.28 1.57
CA ALA A 45 -6.35 0.28 0.62
C ALA A 45 -6.80 -0.09 -0.79
N GLN A 46 -7.66 -1.10 -0.95
CA GLN A 46 -8.22 -1.50 -2.25
C GLN A 46 -9.07 -0.37 -2.88
N ASP A 47 -9.84 0.35 -2.08
CA ASP A 47 -10.66 1.49 -2.51
C ASP A 47 -9.78 2.66 -2.95
N ASN A 48 -8.69 2.95 -2.25
CA ASN A 48 -7.68 3.93 -2.68
C ASN A 48 -7.10 3.58 -4.07
N PHE A 49 -6.83 2.30 -4.35
CA PHE A 49 -6.48 1.86 -5.71
C PHE A 49 -7.63 2.06 -6.69
N ALA A 50 -8.85 1.68 -6.34
CA ALA A 50 -10.00 1.82 -7.23
C ALA A 50 -10.29 3.29 -7.56
N GLY A 51 -10.18 4.20 -6.60
CA GLY A 51 -10.40 5.64 -6.75
C GLY A 51 -9.19 6.43 -7.25
N GLU A 52 -8.01 5.80 -7.36
CA GLU A 52 -6.74 6.45 -7.69
C GLU A 52 -6.44 7.66 -6.78
N HIS A 53 -6.64 7.50 -5.46
CA HIS A 53 -6.41 8.55 -4.47
C HIS A 53 -5.73 8.02 -3.21
N THR A 54 -5.16 8.94 -2.44
CA THR A 54 -4.66 8.66 -1.10
C THR A 54 -5.80 8.36 -0.13
N PRO A 55 -5.53 7.78 1.07
CA PRO A 55 -6.53 7.66 2.14
C PRO A 55 -7.19 9.01 2.52
N ALA A 56 -6.49 10.13 2.32
CA ALA A 56 -7.03 11.48 2.53
C ALA A 56 -7.92 11.98 1.35
N GLY A 57 -8.21 11.15 0.36
CA GLY A 57 -9.00 11.50 -0.83
C GLY A 57 -8.27 12.32 -1.89
N ILE A 58 -6.95 12.55 -1.75
CA ILE A 58 -6.15 13.32 -2.72
C ILE A 58 -5.84 12.45 -3.95
N PRO A 59 -6.23 12.84 -5.17
CA PRO A 59 -5.94 12.07 -6.38
C PRO A 59 -4.44 11.87 -6.63
N TRP A 60 -4.06 10.67 -7.07
CA TRP A 60 -2.69 10.34 -7.43
C TRP A 60 -2.25 11.00 -8.74
N PRO A 61 -0.95 11.37 -8.86
CA PRO A 61 -0.37 11.70 -10.14
C PRO A 61 -0.46 10.51 -11.11
N PRO A 62 -1.08 10.66 -12.30
CA PRO A 62 -1.27 9.55 -13.21
C PRO A 62 0.08 8.97 -13.65
N SER A 63 0.15 7.66 -13.86
CA SER A 63 1.34 7.06 -14.47
C SER A 63 1.43 7.39 -15.97
N ILE A 64 2.65 7.51 -16.50
CA ILE A 64 2.89 7.70 -17.95
C ILE A 64 2.16 6.60 -18.75
N ARG A 65 2.24 5.35 -18.29
CA ARG A 65 1.50 4.22 -18.88
C ARG A 65 -0.01 4.47 -18.91
N ALA A 66 -0.60 4.92 -17.80
CA ALA A 66 -2.03 5.25 -17.74
C ALA A 66 -2.41 6.38 -18.71
N MET A 67 -1.55 7.38 -18.86
CA MET A 67 -1.77 8.48 -19.82
C MET A 67 -1.66 8.02 -21.28
N GLU A 68 -0.67 7.18 -21.61
CA GLU A 68 -0.39 6.76 -23.00
C GLU A 68 -1.28 5.61 -23.47
N GLN A 69 -1.63 4.68 -22.58
CA GLN A 69 -2.29 3.40 -22.92
C GLN A 69 -3.68 3.26 -22.28
N GLY A 70 -4.08 4.20 -21.43
CA GLY A 70 -5.31 4.12 -20.65
C GLY A 70 -5.21 3.21 -19.42
N GLY A 71 -6.34 2.99 -18.73
CA GLY A 71 -6.41 2.19 -17.50
C GLY A 71 -5.85 2.91 -16.27
N LYS A 72 -5.85 2.24 -15.11
CA LYS A 72 -5.55 2.87 -13.82
C LYS A 72 -4.07 2.86 -13.45
N THR A 73 -3.66 3.88 -12.69
CA THR A 73 -2.33 4.03 -12.11
C THR A 73 -2.09 2.93 -11.07
N LEU A 74 -0.85 2.39 -11.04
CA LEU A 74 -0.43 1.26 -10.22
C LEU A 74 -1.21 -0.06 -10.43
N GLN A 75 -1.99 -0.18 -11.50
CA GLN A 75 -2.87 -1.34 -11.75
C GLN A 75 -2.69 -1.98 -13.14
N ASP A 76 -1.48 -1.93 -13.69
CA ASP A 76 -1.17 -2.54 -14.99
C ASP A 76 -1.41 -4.07 -14.99
N SER A 77 -0.59 -4.82 -14.25
CA SER A 77 -0.81 -6.26 -14.02
C SER A 77 -1.68 -6.56 -12.79
N ARG A 78 -2.08 -5.52 -12.06
CA ARG A 78 -2.74 -5.59 -10.75
C ARG A 78 -1.98 -6.39 -9.67
N ARG A 79 -0.71 -6.76 -9.89
CA ARG A 79 0.09 -7.52 -8.90
C ARG A 79 0.15 -6.85 -7.54
N LEU A 80 0.33 -5.52 -7.50
CA LEU A 80 0.40 -4.79 -6.24
C LEU A 80 -0.95 -4.83 -5.51
N PHE A 81 -2.03 -4.49 -6.22
CA PHE A 81 -3.40 -4.56 -5.72
C PHE A 81 -3.74 -5.95 -5.16
N LEU A 82 -3.48 -7.02 -5.93
CA LEU A 82 -3.79 -8.39 -5.55
C LEU A 82 -2.88 -8.95 -4.44
N SER A 83 -1.81 -8.24 -4.08
CA SER A 83 -0.88 -8.64 -3.02
C SER A 83 -1.15 -7.96 -1.69
N LEU A 84 -2.15 -7.07 -1.64
CA LEU A 84 -2.61 -6.48 -0.38
C LEU A 84 -3.19 -7.58 0.50
N THR A 85 -2.82 -7.53 1.78
CA THR A 85 -3.30 -8.46 2.79
C THR A 85 -3.17 -7.79 4.15
N HIS A 86 -3.83 -8.34 5.17
CA HIS A 86 -3.69 -7.92 6.55
C HIS A 86 -3.23 -9.05 7.47
N ARG A 87 -2.80 -8.68 8.67
CA ARG A 87 -2.46 -9.58 9.77
C ARG A 87 -2.92 -8.94 11.08
N ALA A 88 -3.59 -9.71 11.91
CA ALA A 88 -3.97 -9.29 13.25
C ALA A 88 -3.24 -10.08 14.34
N THR A 89 -3.09 -9.44 15.49
CA THR A 89 -2.76 -10.06 16.77
C THR A 89 -3.74 -9.54 17.82
N ALA A 90 -3.67 -10.03 19.05
CA ALA A 90 -4.48 -9.52 20.17
C ALA A 90 -4.34 -7.99 20.41
N ARG A 91 -3.31 -7.33 19.87
CA ARG A 91 -3.04 -5.91 20.12
C ARG A 91 -2.72 -5.07 18.89
N THR A 92 -2.71 -5.67 17.71
CA THR A 92 -2.29 -4.97 16.49
C THR A 92 -3.05 -5.45 15.28
N ALA A 93 -3.42 -4.53 14.42
CA ALA A 93 -3.88 -4.82 13.06
C ALA A 93 -2.89 -4.17 12.07
N GLU A 94 -2.36 -4.96 11.14
CA GLU A 94 -1.41 -4.51 10.13
C GLU A 94 -1.95 -4.82 8.73
N VAL A 95 -1.96 -3.84 7.82
CA VAL A 95 -2.26 -4.00 6.38
C VAL A 95 -1.02 -3.70 5.55
N GLY A 96 -0.87 -4.35 4.40
CA GLY A 96 0.30 -4.11 3.54
C GLY A 96 0.53 -5.17 2.48
N THR A 97 1.76 -5.23 1.98
CA THR A 97 2.18 -6.13 0.90
C THR A 97 3.67 -6.51 1.04
N ASN A 98 4.04 -7.66 0.51
CA ASN A 98 5.44 -8.10 0.38
C ASN A 98 6.13 -7.61 -0.91
N VAL A 99 5.41 -6.89 -1.78
CA VAL A 99 5.95 -6.38 -3.04
C VAL A 99 6.93 -5.24 -2.77
N ILE A 100 8.21 -5.44 -3.10
CA ILE A 100 9.31 -4.52 -2.72
C ILE A 100 9.10 -3.10 -3.28
N TYR A 101 8.56 -2.96 -4.49
CA TYR A 101 8.33 -1.64 -5.09
C TYR A 101 7.16 -0.87 -4.44
N ALA A 102 6.38 -1.52 -3.57
CA ALA A 102 5.27 -0.91 -2.86
C ALA A 102 5.72 0.29 -2.03
N ALA A 103 6.81 0.14 -1.25
CA ALA A 103 7.35 1.21 -0.41
C ALA A 103 7.66 2.48 -1.20
N ARG A 104 8.32 2.30 -2.36
CA ARG A 104 8.68 3.42 -3.24
C ARG A 104 7.45 4.11 -3.82
N HIS A 105 6.39 3.38 -4.14
CA HIS A 105 5.16 4.00 -4.63
C HIS A 105 4.35 4.64 -3.52
N ASN A 106 4.24 4.02 -2.34
CA ASN A 106 3.53 4.57 -1.20
C ASN A 106 4.17 5.88 -0.74
N ASN A 107 5.48 5.87 -0.50
CA ASN A 107 6.19 6.98 0.13
C ASN A 107 6.75 7.99 -0.89
N GLY A 108 6.80 7.60 -2.18
CA GLY A 108 7.55 8.33 -3.20
C GLY A 108 9.08 8.18 -3.03
N PHE A 109 9.83 8.72 -3.98
CA PHE A 109 11.28 8.82 -3.90
C PHE A 109 11.77 9.99 -4.76
N SER A 110 12.60 10.85 -4.18
CA SER A 110 13.30 11.90 -4.92
C SER A 110 14.76 11.90 -4.50
N GLY A 111 15.65 11.58 -5.43
CA GLY A 111 17.06 11.51 -5.12
C GLY A 111 17.90 10.82 -6.16
N THR A 112 19.17 10.64 -5.82
CA THR A 112 20.15 9.95 -6.64
C THR A 112 20.25 8.50 -6.19
N GLU A 113 20.27 7.56 -7.14
CA GLU A 113 20.43 6.13 -6.85
C GLU A 113 21.42 5.45 -7.81
N GLN A 114 22.10 4.43 -7.29
CA GLN A 114 22.99 3.58 -8.08
C GLN A 114 22.19 2.48 -8.75
N VAL A 115 22.36 2.35 -10.06
CA VAL A 115 21.83 1.23 -10.84
C VAL A 115 22.99 0.29 -11.13
N GLY A 116 22.85 -0.97 -10.69
CA GLY A 116 23.82 -2.02 -10.99
C GLY A 116 23.90 -2.33 -12.48
N SER A 117 25.01 -2.94 -12.88
CA SER A 117 25.20 -3.40 -14.25
C SER A 117 24.09 -4.39 -14.64
N HIS A 118 23.48 -4.21 -15.81
CA HIS A 118 22.38 -5.06 -16.28
C HIS A 118 22.37 -5.17 -17.80
N LYS A 119 21.66 -6.16 -18.30
CA LYS A 119 21.46 -6.39 -19.74
C LYS A 119 20.17 -5.72 -20.20
N ARG A 120 20.21 -5.07 -21.37
CA ARG A 120 19.04 -4.53 -22.06
C ARG A 120 18.89 -5.19 -23.40
N ILE A 121 17.66 -5.55 -23.74
CA ILE A 121 17.31 -6.12 -25.04
C ILE A 121 16.61 -5.03 -25.85
N MET A 122 17.22 -4.61 -26.95
CA MET A 122 16.64 -3.65 -27.88
C MET A 122 15.97 -4.40 -29.03
N ARG A 123 14.66 -4.18 -29.20
CA ARG A 123 13.87 -4.75 -30.32
C ARG A 123 13.64 -3.75 -31.45
N GLN A 124 13.94 -2.48 -31.20
CA GLN A 124 13.72 -1.37 -32.11
C GLN A 124 14.79 -0.29 -31.85
N VAL A 125 15.29 0.32 -32.92
CA VAL A 125 16.28 1.40 -32.87
C VAL A 125 15.89 2.44 -33.92
N PHE A 126 15.85 3.72 -33.54
CA PHE A 126 15.44 4.84 -34.42
C PHE A 126 14.09 4.62 -35.14
N GLY A 127 13.10 4.03 -34.47
CA GLY A 127 11.81 3.76 -35.11
C GLY A 127 11.75 2.45 -35.90
N VAL A 128 12.90 1.83 -36.22
CA VAL A 128 12.98 0.62 -37.06
C VAL A 128 13.04 -0.63 -36.18
N ARG A 129 12.12 -1.57 -36.41
CA ARG A 129 12.11 -2.88 -35.75
C ARG A 129 13.26 -3.73 -36.29
N LEU A 130 14.04 -4.32 -35.39
CA LEU A 130 15.17 -5.17 -35.77
C LEU A 130 14.69 -6.59 -36.11
N ALA A 131 15.35 -7.23 -37.09
CA ALA A 131 15.10 -8.62 -37.44
C ALA A 131 15.47 -9.56 -36.27
N GLU A 132 16.60 -9.29 -35.62
CA GLU A 132 17.05 -9.97 -34.42
C GLU A 132 17.26 -8.96 -33.28
N PRO A 133 16.82 -9.26 -32.03
CA PRO A 133 17.05 -8.38 -30.89
C PRO A 133 18.53 -8.24 -30.57
N ILE A 134 18.98 -7.01 -30.29
CA ILE A 134 20.35 -6.75 -29.84
C ILE A 134 20.38 -6.74 -28.31
N GLU A 135 21.31 -7.49 -27.73
CA GLU A 135 21.60 -7.47 -26.29
C GLU A 135 22.78 -6.54 -26.00
N VAL A 136 22.57 -5.56 -25.11
CA VAL A 136 23.60 -4.62 -24.67
C VAL A 136 23.77 -4.71 -23.16
N THR A 137 25.03 -4.83 -22.72
CA THR A 137 25.38 -4.72 -21.31
C THR A 137 25.55 -3.24 -20.96
N VAL A 138 24.72 -2.75 -20.04
CA VAL A 138 24.84 -1.41 -19.48
C VAL A 138 25.62 -1.53 -18.18
N GLY A 139 26.79 -0.89 -18.12
CA GLY A 139 27.61 -0.84 -16.91
C GLY A 139 26.89 -0.15 -15.75
N ALA A 140 27.41 -0.26 -14.53
CA ALA A 140 26.82 0.42 -13.38
C ALA A 140 26.88 1.95 -13.56
N PHE A 141 25.81 2.65 -13.20
CA PHE A 141 25.73 4.11 -13.31
C PHE A 141 24.81 4.71 -12.26
N THR A 142 24.92 6.02 -12.11
CA THR A 142 24.12 6.82 -11.19
C THR A 142 22.99 7.49 -11.96
N ARG A 143 21.77 7.46 -11.41
CA ARG A 143 20.63 8.21 -11.97
C ARG A 143 19.93 9.05 -10.91
N LYS A 144 19.35 10.17 -11.35
CA LYS A 144 18.36 10.91 -10.56
C LYS A 144 16.98 10.28 -10.80
N ALA A 145 16.38 9.72 -9.76
CA ALA A 145 15.03 9.19 -9.81
C ALA A 145 14.06 10.13 -9.11
N ASN A 146 12.89 10.32 -9.71
CA ASN A 146 11.78 11.06 -9.13
C ASN A 146 10.50 10.24 -9.32
N THR A 147 10.13 9.50 -8.27
CA THR A 147 8.89 8.73 -8.21
C THR A 147 7.90 9.50 -7.33
N PRO A 148 6.78 10.00 -7.86
CA PRO A 148 5.79 10.67 -7.03
C PRO A 148 5.17 9.68 -6.04
N ALA A 149 4.90 10.17 -4.83
CA ALA A 149 4.17 9.43 -3.82
C ALA A 149 2.73 9.20 -4.28
N ARG A 150 2.27 7.98 -4.06
CA ARG A 150 0.92 7.48 -4.31
C ARG A 150 0.58 6.63 -3.10
N GLU A 151 0.38 7.31 -1.99
CA GLU A 151 0.04 6.68 -0.72
C GLU A 151 -1.26 5.92 -0.91
N PHE A 152 -1.25 4.63 -0.61
CA PHE A 152 -2.43 3.76 -0.68
C PHE A 152 -2.67 3.03 0.65
N LEU A 153 -1.67 3.04 1.55
CA LEU A 153 -1.81 2.53 2.90
C LEU A 153 -2.02 3.69 3.85
N GLY A 154 -3.02 3.58 4.70
CA GLY A 154 -3.36 4.53 5.74
C GLY A 154 -4.74 4.23 6.28
N MET A 155 -5.38 5.24 6.85
CA MET A 155 -6.75 5.15 7.33
C MET A 155 -7.52 6.35 6.79
N SER A 156 -8.44 6.11 5.87
CA SER A 156 -9.35 7.15 5.38
C SER A 156 -10.35 7.59 6.47
N ALA A 157 -11.12 8.64 6.16
CA ALA A 157 -12.19 9.08 7.05
C ALA A 157 -13.27 8.00 7.21
N ASP A 158 -13.66 7.36 6.10
CA ASP A 158 -14.67 6.31 6.07
C ASP A 158 -14.19 5.07 6.84
N ALA A 159 -12.93 4.63 6.60
CA ALA A 159 -12.34 3.54 7.35
C ALA A 159 -12.26 3.82 8.85
N ARG A 160 -12.00 5.08 9.25
CA ARG A 160 -11.99 5.49 10.66
C ARG A 160 -13.39 5.38 11.28
N GLU A 161 -14.44 5.72 10.54
CA GLU A 161 -15.83 5.59 10.97
C GLU A 161 -16.21 4.11 11.12
N ASP A 162 -15.93 3.29 10.12
CA ASP A 162 -16.19 1.85 10.15
C ASP A 162 -15.49 1.17 11.33
N ILE A 163 -14.22 1.52 11.59
CA ILE A 163 -13.48 1.00 12.75
C ILE A 163 -14.12 1.45 14.06
N ALA A 164 -14.57 2.71 14.17
CA ALA A 164 -15.25 3.20 15.36
C ALA A 164 -16.57 2.46 15.62
N ASP A 165 -17.31 2.15 14.57
CA ASP A 165 -18.57 1.38 14.65
C ASP A 165 -18.33 -0.08 15.06
N GLN A 166 -17.27 -0.71 14.55
CA GLN A 166 -16.88 -2.05 14.98
C GLN A 166 -16.41 -2.08 16.43
N ILE A 167 -15.68 -1.07 16.88
CA ILE A 167 -15.30 -0.90 18.30
C ILE A 167 -16.56 -0.78 19.17
N ALA A 168 -17.54 0.04 18.76
CA ALA A 168 -18.78 0.21 19.51
C ALA A 168 -19.62 -1.08 19.56
N THR A 169 -19.69 -1.80 18.44
CA THR A 169 -20.37 -3.10 18.35
C THR A 169 -19.70 -4.14 19.24
N TYR A 170 -18.37 -4.20 19.25
CA TYR A 170 -17.60 -5.13 20.06
C TYR A 170 -17.83 -4.92 21.57
N VAL A 171 -17.98 -3.67 22.01
CA VAL A 171 -18.34 -3.34 23.40
C VAL A 171 -19.76 -3.78 23.75
N GLY A 172 -20.70 -3.64 22.81
CA GLY A 172 -22.12 -3.99 23.00
C GLY A 172 -22.42 -5.49 22.88
N ALA A 173 -21.58 -6.24 22.17
CA ALA A 173 -21.74 -7.67 21.89
C ALA A 173 -21.13 -8.60 22.95
N ASP A 174 -20.81 -8.07 24.14
CA ASP A 174 -20.20 -8.79 25.28
C ASP A 174 -20.87 -10.17 25.47
N PRO A 175 -20.20 -11.30 25.15
CA PRO A 175 -20.71 -12.61 25.49
C PRO A 175 -20.43 -12.84 26.98
N GLU A 176 -21.50 -13.02 27.77
CA GLU A 176 -21.43 -13.48 29.17
C GLU A 176 -20.51 -14.70 29.36
#